data_AF-A0AAP3A9C8-F1
#
_entry.id   AF-A0AAP3A9C8-F1
#
_cell.length_a   1.000
_cell.length_b   1.000
_cell.length_c   1.000
_cell.angle_alpha   90.00
_cell.angle_beta   90.00
_cell.angle_gamma   90.00
#
_symmetry.space_group_name_H-M   'P 1'
#
loop_
_entity.id
_entity.type
_entity.pdbx_description
1 polymer ?
#
loop_
_entity_poly.entity_id
_entity_poly.type
_entity_poly.pdbx_seq_one_letter_code
_entity_poly.pdbx_strand_id
1 'polypeptide(L)' 'MTKQRIFVAGHRGMVGSAIVRQLEQRGDVEVVVRTR' A
#
# COMPACT_ATOMS: atom_id res chain seq x y z
N MET A 1 5.32 18.39 2.43
CA MET A 1 4.02 17.77 2.75
C MET A 1 4.26 16.40 3.36
N THR A 2 3.60 16.10 4.46
CA THR A 2 3.70 14.79 5.11
C THR A 2 2.93 13.78 4.27
N LYS A 3 3.58 12.68 3.84
CA LYS A 3 2.89 11.61 3.11
C LYS A 3 1.95 10.85 4.05
N GLN A 4 0.79 10.43 3.54
CA GLN A 4 -0.12 9.58 4.29
C GLN A 4 0.42 8.15 4.31
N ARG A 5 0.69 7.62 5.50
CA ARG A 5 1.20 6.25 5.66
C ARG A 5 0.02 5.28 5.73
N ILE A 6 -0.03 4.30 4.84
CA ILE A 6 -1.14 3.34 4.72
C ILE A 6 -0.60 1.93 4.86
N PHE A 7 -1.09 1.20 5.88
CA PHE A 7 -0.74 -0.21 6.05
C PHE A 7 -1.73 -1.11 5.31
N VAL A 8 -1.22 -1.98 4.42
CA VAL A 8 -2.05 -2.95 3.69
C VAL A 8 -1.82 -4.36 4.24
N ALA A 9 -2.74 -4.82 5.08
CA ALA A 9 -2.79 -6.21 5.51
C ALA A 9 -3.15 -7.12 4.32
N GLY A 10 -2.59 -8.33 4.28
CA GLY A 10 -2.87 -9.28 3.19
C GLY A 10 -2.42 -8.82 1.80
N HIS A 11 -1.43 -7.93 1.71
CA HIS A 11 -0.94 -7.32 0.46
C HIS A 11 -0.49 -8.29 -0.65
N ARG A 12 -0.25 -9.57 -0.33
CA ARG A 12 0.08 -10.62 -1.32
C ARG A 12 -1.14 -11.31 -1.94
N GLY A 13 -2.34 -11.09 -1.40
CA GLY A 13 -3.57 -11.62 -1.98
C GLY A 13 -3.96 -10.90 -3.27
N MET A 14 -4.96 -11.45 -3.96
CA MET A 14 -5.48 -10.86 -5.22
C MET A 14 -5.89 -9.39 -5.02
N VAL A 15 -6.68 -9.10 -3.99
CA VAL A 15 -7.16 -7.75 -3.69
C VAL A 15 -6.07 -6.87 -3.09
N GLY A 16 -5.33 -7.39 -2.10
CA GLY A 16 -4.28 -6.63 -1.43
C GLY A 16 -3.20 -6.14 -2.40
N SER A 17 -2.79 -6.99 -3.35
CA SER A 17 -1.79 -6.61 -4.34
C SER A 17 -2.31 -5.59 -5.35
N ALA A 18 -3.60 -5.63 -5.71
CA ALA A 18 -4.22 -4.62 -6.58
C ALA A 18 -4.26 -3.25 -5.88
N ILE A 19 -4.60 -3.23 -4.58
CA ILE A 19 -4.60 -2.00 -3.77
C ILE A 19 -3.19 -1.40 -3.68
N VAL A 20 -2.16 -2.22 -3.42
CA VAL A 20 -0.77 -1.75 -3.37
C VAL A 20 -0.36 -1.09 -4.70
N ARG A 21 -0.61 -1.74 -5.84
CA ARG A 21 -0.26 -1.20 -7.17
C ARG A 21 -0.92 0.15 -7.47
N GLN A 22 -2.15 0.35 -6.99
CA GLN A 22 -2.86 1.62 -7.15
C GLN A 22 -2.32 2.70 -6.20
N LEU A 23 -2.03 2.35 -4.95
CA LEU A 23 -1.48 3.29 -3.97
C LEU A 23 -0.04 3.70 -4.32
N GLU A 24 0.78 2.82 -4.88
CA GLU A 24 2.15 3.16 -5.30
C GLU A 24 2.21 4.21 -6.42
N GLN A 25 1.14 4.38 -7.21
CA GLN A 25 1.04 5.41 -8.25
C GLN A 25 0.74 6.80 -7.67
N ARG A 26 0.35 6.88 -6.40
CA ARG A 26 0.01 8.13 -5.73
C ARG A 26 1.25 8.75 -5.08
N GLY A 27 1.59 9.98 -5.46
CA GLY A 27 2.75 10.70 -4.91
C GLY A 27 2.61 11.15 -3.45
N ASP A 28 1.39 11.14 -2.91
CA ASP A 28 1.03 11.64 -1.59
C ASP A 28 0.94 10.54 -0.51
N VAL A 29 1.21 9.28 -0.86
CA VAL A 29 1.14 8.15 0.07
C VAL A 29 2.47 7.42 0.24
N GLU A 30 2.62 6.77 1.38
CA GLU A 30 3.68 5.80 1.67
C GLU A 30 3.00 4.49 2.06
N VAL A 31 3.18 3.46 1.23
CA VAL A 31 2.58 2.15 1.47
C VAL A 31 3.48 1.36 2.42
N VAL A 32 2.90 0.90 3.53
CA VAL A 32 3.56 0.03 4.50
C VAL A 32 2.99 -1.37 4.36
N VAL A 33 3.86 -2.36 4.17
CA VAL A 33 3.48 -3.77 4.08
C VAL A 33 4.35 -4.61 5.00
N ARG A 34 3.79 -5.72 5.48
CA ARG A 34 4.55 -6.70 6.24
C ARG A 34 4.18 -8.10 5.78
N THR A 35 5.20 -8.90 5.48
CA THR A 35 5.04 -10.34 5.28
C THR A 35 4.93 -11.02 6.63
N ARG A 36 4.19 -12.13 6.69
CA ARG A 36 4.20 -12.96 7.90
C ARG A 36 5.59 -13.54 8.11
#